data_AF-A0A378N893-F1
#
_entry.id   AF-A0A378N893-F1
#
_cell.length_a   1.000
_cell.length_b   1.000
_cell.length_c   1.000
_cell.angle_alpha   90.00
_cell.angle_beta   90.00
_cell.angle_gamma   90.00
#
_symmetry.space_group_name_H-M   'P 1'
#
loop_
_entity.id
_entity.type
_entity.pdbx_description
1 polymer ?
#
loop_
_entity_poly.entity_id
_entity_poly.type
_entity_poly.pdbx_seq_one_letter_code
_entity_poly.pdbx_strand_id
1 'polypeptide(L)'
;MSENLRNDVDPIETQDWLASLDSLIREEGLERAQFIIEQVISQARAGGVALPTGVTTDYVNTIPVSEQPAYPGDHKIERRIRSAVRWNAIAAVLRSQKKDLDLGVIFQLSNLRQLCMKCVLTTFSKHQPKKMVCI
;
A
#
# COMPACT_ATOMS: atom_id res chain seq x y z
N MET A 1 -5.46 -16.57 3.71
CA MET A 1 -5.86 -17.98 3.90
C MET A 1 -7.19 -18.14 3.19
N SER A 2 -7.15 -18.38 1.89
CA SER A 2 -8.31 -18.27 1.00
C SER A 2 -9.19 -19.52 1.10
N GLU A 3 -10.35 -19.40 1.74
CA GLU A 3 -11.45 -20.36 1.60
C GLU A 3 -12.09 -20.19 0.21
N ASN A 4 -11.53 -20.87 -0.80
CA ASN A 4 -12.22 -21.13 -2.06
C ASN A 4 -11.77 -22.44 -2.75
N LEU A 5 -11.14 -23.37 -2.01
CA LEU A 5 -10.97 -24.76 -2.45
C LEU A 5 -12.26 -25.54 -2.15
N ARG A 6 -13.34 -25.29 -2.89
CA ARG A 6 -14.57 -26.10 -2.74
C ARG A 6 -14.97 -26.94 -3.95
N ASN A 7 -14.23 -26.88 -5.05
CA ASN A 7 -14.20 -27.97 -6.03
C ASN A 7 -13.11 -27.67 -7.08
N ASP A 8 -11.85 -28.01 -6.80
CA ASP A 8 -10.89 -28.16 -7.89
C ASP A 8 -11.20 -29.50 -8.57
N VAL A 9 -11.43 -29.47 -9.89
CA VAL A 9 -11.83 -30.65 -10.67
C VAL A 9 -10.64 -31.59 -10.87
N ASP A 10 -9.42 -31.05 -10.94
CA ASP A 10 -8.18 -31.81 -11.02
C ASP A 10 -7.05 -31.11 -10.24
N PRO A 11 -6.84 -31.45 -8.95
CA PRO A 11 -5.80 -30.84 -8.15
C PRO A 11 -4.37 -31.21 -8.60
N ILE A 12 -4.20 -32.32 -9.34
CA ILE A 12 -2.89 -32.75 -9.84
C ILE A 12 -2.45 -31.83 -10.97
N GLU A 13 -3.34 -31.60 -11.94
CA GLU A 13 -3.07 -30.65 -13.02
C GLU A 13 -2.77 -29.25 -12.45
N THR A 14 -3.59 -28.74 -11.52
CA THR A 14 -3.35 -27.45 -10.88
C THR A 14 -1.97 -27.39 -10.21
N GLN A 15 -1.55 -28.48 -9.56
CA GLN A 15 -0.25 -28.55 -8.91
C GLN A 15 0.91 -28.55 -9.92
N ASP A 16 0.76 -29.23 -11.06
CA ASP A 16 1.77 -29.27 -12.12
C ASP A 16 1.95 -27.89 -12.77
N TRP A 17 0.86 -27.15 -12.98
CA TRP A 17 0.92 -25.77 -13.47
C TRP A 17 1.64 -24.85 -12.48
N LEU A 18 1.35 -24.97 -11.18
CA LEU A 18 2.03 -24.20 -10.13
C LEU A 18 3.53 -24.57 -10.03
N ALA A 19 3.86 -25.86 -10.10
CA ALA A 19 5.24 -26.33 -10.08
C ALA A 19 6.03 -25.83 -11.30
N SER A 20 5.40 -25.81 -12.47
CA SER A 20 5.99 -25.28 -13.71
C SER A 20 6.28 -23.78 -13.60
N LEU A 21 5.38 -23.01 -13.00
CA LEU A 21 5.59 -21.59 -12.75
C LEU A 21 6.73 -21.34 -11.74
N ASP A 22 6.78 -22.12 -10.66
CA ASP A 22 7.86 -22.06 -9.67
C ASP A 22 9.22 -22.40 -10.29
N SER A 23 9.27 -23.42 -11.16
CA SER A 23 10.44 -23.78 -11.94
C SER A 23 10.91 -22.62 -12.81
N LEU A 24 9.99 -21.99 -13.54
CA LEU A 24 10.27 -20.85 -14.42
C LEU A 24 10.87 -19.66 -13.65
N ILE A 25 10.33 -19.34 -12.47
CA ILE A 25 10.85 -18.27 -11.62
C ILE A 25 12.27 -18.58 -11.14
N ARG A 26 12.55 -19.84 -10.79
CA ARG A 26 13.87 -20.26 -10.28
C ARG A 26 14.95 -20.27 -11.37
N GLU A 27 14.61 -20.70 -12.58
CA GLU A 27 15.57 -20.88 -13.67
C GLU A 27 15.71 -19.63 -14.56
N GLU A 28 14.60 -19.02 -14.98
CA GLU A 28 14.58 -17.90 -15.94
C GLU A 28 14.34 -16.53 -15.29
N GLY A 29 13.94 -16.50 -14.01
CA GLY A 29 13.75 -15.27 -13.25
C GLY A 29 12.37 -14.61 -13.37
N LEU A 30 12.16 -13.55 -12.59
CA LEU A 30 10.86 -12.90 -12.41
C LEU A 30 10.34 -12.19 -13.68
N GLU A 31 11.22 -11.53 -14.44
CA GLU A 31 10.82 -10.78 -15.65
C GLU A 31 10.21 -11.70 -16.70
N ARG A 32 10.79 -12.90 -16.85
CA ARG A 32 10.33 -13.89 -17.81
C ARG A 32 9.04 -14.58 -17.37
N ALA A 33 8.92 -14.90 -16.08
CA ALA A 33 7.67 -15.42 -15.51
C ALA A 33 6.51 -14.43 -15.70
N GLN A 34 6.75 -13.13 -15.48
CA GLN A 34 5.76 -12.09 -15.72
C GLN A 34 5.31 -12.06 -17.18
N PHE A 35 6.24 -12.11 -18.13
CA PHE A 35 5.92 -12.13 -19.56
C PHE A 35 5.01 -13.32 -19.93
N ILE A 36 5.32 -14.52 -19.44
CA ILE A 36 4.51 -15.72 -19.74
C ILE A 36 3.11 -15.61 -19.14
N ILE A 37 2.98 -15.14 -17.89
CA ILE A 37 1.67 -14.92 -17.26
C ILE A 37 0.83 -13.92 -18.07
N GLU A 38 1.43 -12.83 -18.54
CA GLU A 38 0.74 -11.84 -19.37
C GLU A 38 0.23 -12.44 -20.68
N GLN A 39 1.00 -13.33 -21.32
CA GLN A 39 0.55 -14.04 -22.53
C GLN A 39 -0.60 -15.01 -22.23
N VAL A 40 -0.53 -15.78 -21.15
CA VAL A 40 -1.60 -16.71 -20.75
C VAL A 40 -2.90 -15.96 -20.45
N ILE A 41 -2.82 -14.84 -19.72
CA ILE A 41 -3.98 -13.98 -19.43
C ILE A 41 -4.56 -13.40 -20.74
N SER A 42 -3.70 -12.95 -21.66
CA SER A 42 -4.14 -12.44 -22.97
C SER A 42 -4.90 -13.50 -23.76
N GLN A 43 -4.39 -14.73 -23.80
CA GLN A 43 -5.03 -15.85 -24.48
C GLN A 43 -6.35 -16.26 -23.80
N ALA A 44 -6.40 -16.27 -22.47
CA ALA A 44 -7.62 -16.56 -21.72
C ALA A 44 -8.70 -15.50 -21.96
N ARG A 45 -8.33 -14.21 -22.05
CA ARG A 45 -9.27 -13.14 -22.46
C ARG A 45 -9.81 -13.35 -23.87
N ALA A 46 -8.94 -13.72 -24.82
CA ALA A 46 -9.35 -14.02 -26.19
C ALA A 46 -10.28 -15.25 -26.26
N GLY A 47 -10.08 -16.22 -25.38
CA GLY A 47 -10.94 -17.40 -25.21
C GLY A 47 -12.27 -17.13 -24.47
N GLY A 48 -12.56 -15.88 -24.10
CA GLY A 48 -13.81 -15.51 -23.43
C GLY A 48 -13.86 -15.85 -21.94
N VAL A 49 -12.72 -16.17 -21.31
CA VAL A 49 -12.66 -16.38 -19.86
C VAL A 49 -12.88 -15.03 -19.16
N ALA A 50 -13.90 -14.97 -18.31
CA ALA A 50 -14.22 -13.79 -17.52
C ALA A 50 -13.18 -13.61 -16.40
N LEU A 51 -12.07 -12.94 -16.71
CA LEU A 51 -11.09 -12.54 -15.71
C LEU A 51 -11.58 -11.28 -14.98
N PRO A 52 -11.39 -11.19 -13.65
CA PRO A 52 -11.66 -9.94 -12.93
C PRO A 52 -10.82 -8.82 -13.54
N THR A 53 -11.48 -7.85 -14.17
CA THR A 53 -10.87 -6.66 -14.75
C THR A 53 -10.48 -5.69 -13.64
N GLY A 54 -9.43 -6.04 -12.90
CA GLY A 54 -8.86 -5.20 -11.87
C GLY A 54 -7.48 -5.73 -11.49
N VAL A 55 -6.51 -4.85 -11.36
CA VAL A 55 -5.24 -5.20 -10.70
C VAL A 55 -5.56 -5.29 -9.22
N THR A 56 -6.07 -6.45 -8.78
CA THR A 56 -6.16 -6.75 -7.35
C THR A 56 -4.75 -7.05 -6.88
N THR A 57 -3.99 -6.00 -6.57
CA THR A 57 -2.77 -6.17 -5.80
C THR A 57 -3.15 -6.78 -4.46
N ASP A 58 -2.35 -7.71 -3.96
CA ASP A 58 -2.52 -8.21 -2.61
C ASP A 58 -2.67 -7.04 -1.63
N TYR A 59 -3.55 -7.19 -0.64
CA TYR A 59 -3.76 -6.18 0.40
C TYR A 59 -2.61 -6.23 1.41
N VAL A 60 -1.40 -5.99 0.91
CA VAL A 60 -0.13 -5.96 1.64
C VAL A 60 0.68 -4.76 1.16
N ASN A 61 1.59 -4.29 2.00
CA ASN A 61 2.46 -3.19 1.63
C ASN A 61 3.39 -3.61 0.48
N THR A 62 3.45 -2.80 -0.57
CA THR A 62 4.32 -3.04 -1.74
C THR A 62 5.82 -3.01 -1.40
N ILE A 63 6.22 -2.43 -0.27
CA ILE A 63 7.61 -2.33 0.16
C ILE A 63 7.82 -3.20 1.41
N PRO A 64 8.58 -4.31 1.31
CA PRO A 64 8.87 -5.16 2.45
C PRO A 64 9.75 -4.43 3.46
N VAL A 65 9.70 -4.84 4.74
CA VAL A 65 10.46 -4.20 5.83
C VAL A 65 11.97 -4.17 5.55
N SER A 66 12.51 -5.18 4.86
CA SER A 66 13.92 -5.25 4.46
C SER A 66 14.34 -4.18 3.45
N GLU A 67 13.41 -3.69 2.63
CA GLU A 67 13.64 -2.64 1.63
C GLU A 67 13.21 -1.25 2.12
N GLN A 68 12.67 -1.14 3.33
CA GLN A 68 12.29 0.15 3.89
C GLN A 68 13.54 0.97 4.23
N PRO A 69 13.69 2.18 3.68
CA PRO A 69 14.79 3.06 4.03
C PRO A 69 14.67 3.51 5.48
N ALA A 70 15.81 3.79 6.10
CA ALA A 70 15.83 4.38 7.44
C ALA A 70 15.13 5.75 7.44
N TYR A 71 14.30 6.00 8.45
CA TYR A 71 13.61 7.28 8.60
C TYR A 71 14.61 8.39 8.95
N PRO A 72 14.58 9.56 8.26
CA PRO A 72 15.59 10.61 8.43
C PRO A 72 15.37 11.51 9.66
N GLY A 73 14.23 11.44 10.33
CA GLY A 73 13.85 12.33 11.45
C GLY A 73 13.94 11.69 12.84
N ASP A 74 13.85 12.51 13.89
CA ASP A 74 13.73 12.04 15.28
C ASP A 74 12.26 11.90 15.68
N HIS A 75 11.80 10.65 15.79
CA HIS A 75 10.44 10.32 16.21
C HIS A 75 10.06 10.87 17.59
N LYS A 76 11.00 11.02 18.53
CA LYS A 76 10.69 11.53 19.88
C LYS A 76 10.32 13.00 19.82
N ILE A 77 11.10 13.80 19.08
CA ILE A 77 10.84 15.23 18.90
C ILE A 77 9.55 15.43 18.10
N GLU A 78 9.38 14.69 17.00
CA GLU A 78 8.17 14.77 16.18
C GLU A 78 6.91 14.39 16.95
N ARG A 79 6.98 13.38 17.81
CA ARG A 79 5.86 13.00 18.69
C ARG A 79 5.50 14.12 19.65
N ARG A 80 6.48 14.79 20.26
CA ARG A 80 6.24 15.92 21.17
C ARG A 80 5.58 17.09 20.45
N ILE A 81 6.08 17.45 19.26
CA ILE A 81 5.52 18.52 18.43
C ILE A 81 4.10 18.15 18.01
N ARG A 82 3.88 16.92 17.52
CA ARG A 82 2.57 16.38 17.15
C ARG A 82 1.57 16.48 18.29
N SER A 83 1.95 16.05 19.50
CA SER A 83 1.08 16.13 20.67
C SER A 83 0.73 17.57 21.05
N ALA A 84 1.70 18.49 21.01
CA ALA A 84 1.45 19.90 21.30
C ALA A 84 0.49 20.54 20.27
N VAL A 85 0.70 20.28 18.97
CA VAL A 85 -0.18 20.79 17.90
C VAL A 85 -1.61 20.26 18.05
N ARG A 86 -1.77 18.97 18.38
CA ARG A 86 -3.11 18.37 18.62
C ARG A 86 -3.80 19.00 19.81
N TRP A 87 -3.07 19.20 20.91
CA TRP A 87 -3.63 19.83 22.10
C TRP A 87 -4.04 21.29 21.84
N ASN A 88 -3.21 22.05 21.12
CA ASN A 88 -3.53 23.42 20.71
C ASN A 88 -4.80 23.48 19.85
N ALA A 89 -4.96 22.53 18.92
CA ALA A 89 -6.16 22.45 18.09
C ALA A 89 -7.42 22.11 18.89
N ILE A 90 -7.33 21.12 19.80
CA ILE A 90 -8.44 20.80 20.72
C ILE A 90 -8.79 22.00 21.59
N ALA A 91 -7.79 22.69 22.16
CA ALA A 91 -8.00 23.87 22.97
C ALA A 91 -8.68 25.01 22.18
N ALA A 92 -8.36 25.19 20.90
CA ALA A 92 -9.03 26.16 20.05
C ALA A 92 -10.51 25.83 19.84
N VAL A 93 -10.84 24.56 19.56
CA VAL A 93 -12.22 24.09 19.37
C VAL A 93 -13.04 24.19 20.66
N LEU A 94 -12.48 23.78 21.79
CA LEU A 94 -13.17 23.89 23.09
C LEU A 94 -13.44 25.37 23.45
N ARG A 95 -12.51 26.27 23.11
CA ARG A 95 -12.69 27.72 23.31
C ARG A 95 -13.75 28.32 22.39
N SER A 96 -13.92 27.83 21.16
CA SER A 96 -14.96 28.30 20.25
C SER A 96 -16.33 27.78 20.65
N GLN A 97 -16.43 26.52 21.09
CA GLN A 97 -17.68 25.94 21.61
C GLN A 97 -18.19 26.66 22.86
N LYS A 98 -17.31 27.09 23.77
CA LYS A 98 -17.71 27.83 24.98
C LYS A 98 -18.35 29.21 24.69
N LYS A 99 -18.24 29.74 23.47
CA LYS A 99 -18.80 31.05 23.10
C LYS A 99 -20.22 30.97 22.54
N ASP A 100 -20.87 29.79 22.55
CA ASP A 100 -22.23 29.53 22.01
C ASP A 100 -22.46 30.09 20.59
N LEU A 101 -21.38 30.28 19.84
CA LEU A 101 -21.42 30.52 18.41
C LEU A 101 -21.40 29.14 17.78
N ASP A 102 -22.50 28.75 17.13
CA ASP A 102 -22.78 27.42 16.59
C ASP A 102 -21.86 27.09 15.38
N LEU A 103 -20.55 27.08 15.63
CA LEU A 103 -19.49 26.77 14.70
C LEU A 103 -19.19 25.28 14.81
N GLY A 104 -19.90 24.47 14.04
CA GLY A 104 -19.65 23.03 13.93
C GLY A 104 -18.30 22.73 13.29
N VAL A 105 -17.24 22.60 14.09
CA VAL A 105 -15.92 22.14 13.64
C VAL A 105 -15.68 20.69 14.09
N ILE A 106 -15.80 19.74 13.15
CA ILE A 106 -15.44 18.33 13.37
C ILE A 106 -13.93 18.18 13.25
N PHE A 107 -13.24 17.96 14.37
CA PHE A 107 -11.81 17.66 14.40
C PHE A 107 -11.61 16.13 14.37
N GLN A 108 -11.77 15.52 13.20
CA GLN A 108 -11.35 14.13 12.99
C GLN A 108 -9.81 14.10 12.98
N LEU A 109 -9.22 13.81 14.13
CA LEU A 109 -7.79 13.54 14.31
C LEU A 109 -7.41 12.20 13.65
N SER A 110 -7.54 12.11 12.32
CA SER A 110 -6.95 11.00 11.60
C SER A 110 -5.42 11.14 11.71
N ASN A 111 -4.79 10.13 12.32
CA ASN A 111 -3.34 10.07 12.53
C ASN A 111 -2.52 10.12 11.22
N LEU A 112 -3.16 10.12 10.05
CA LEU A 112 -2.50 9.94 8.74
C LEU A 112 -1.90 11.21 8.12
N ARG A 113 -2.30 12.42 8.51
CA ARG A 113 -1.90 13.63 7.73
C ARG A 113 -0.57 14.28 8.13
N GLN A 114 0.03 13.93 9.26
CA GLN A 114 1.21 14.66 9.76
C GLN A 114 2.56 14.13 9.30
N LEU A 115 2.62 12.90 8.77
CA LEU A 115 3.89 12.39 8.28
C LEU A 115 4.26 12.92 6.89
N CYS A 116 3.25 13.19 6.07
CA CYS A 116 3.44 13.56 4.66
C CYS A 116 4.03 14.98 4.47
N MET A 117 3.95 15.87 5.47
CA MET A 117 4.29 17.29 5.25
C MET A 117 5.79 17.60 5.40
N LYS A 118 6.60 16.70 5.96
CA LYS A 118 8.05 16.94 6.17
C LYS A 118 8.96 16.23 5.15
N CYS A 119 8.56 15.09 4.60
CA CYS A 119 9.34 14.42 3.55
C CYS A 119 9.12 14.99 2.14
N VAL A 120 7.97 15.62 1.86
CA VAL A 120 7.64 16.08 0.49
C VAL A 120 8.35 17.39 0.11
N LEU A 121 8.79 18.21 1.07
CA LEU A 121 9.33 19.55 0.79
C LEU A 121 10.82 19.60 0.44
N THR A 122 11.56 18.50 0.57
CA THR A 122 12.98 18.43 0.18
C THR A 122 13.18 17.37 -0.90
N THR A 123 13.58 17.81 -2.09
CA THR A 123 14.01 17.04 -3.27
C THR A 123 12.94 16.63 -4.30
N PHE A 124 12.45 17.62 -5.06
CA PHE A 124 12.13 17.40 -6.47
C PHE A 124 13.44 17.48 -7.28
N SER A 125 14.32 16.49 -7.11
CA SER A 125 15.51 16.31 -7.97
C SER A 125 15.22 15.22 -8.99
N LYS A 126 15.31 15.59 -10.27
CA LYS A 126 14.71 14.98 -11.47
C LYS A 126 15.09 13.53 -11.83
N HIS A 127 15.72 12.73 -10.97
CA HIS A 127 16.37 11.50 -11.46
C HIS A 127 16.41 10.28 -10.52
N GLN A 128 15.31 9.91 -9.87
CA GLN A 128 15.01 8.51 -9.51
C GLN A 128 13.53 8.36 -9.07
N PRO A 129 12.78 7.32 -9.50
CA PRO A 129 11.49 6.97 -8.91
C PRO A 129 11.73 6.21 -7.59
N LYS A 130 12.31 6.86 -6.58
CA LYS A 130 12.42 6.23 -5.25
C LYS A 130 11.07 6.33 -4.56
N LYS A 131 10.40 5.18 -4.46
CA LYS A 131 9.14 4.97 -3.76
C LYS A 131 9.18 5.69 -2.42
N MET A 132 8.28 6.65 -2.25
CA MET A 132 8.18 7.49 -1.08
C MET A 132 7.72 6.62 0.11
N VAL A 133 8.57 6.43 1.11
CA VAL A 133 8.22 5.68 2.32
C VAL A 133 7.81 6.68 3.39
N CYS A 134 6.52 6.70 3.71
CA CYS A 134 5.98 7.37 4.88
C CYS A 134 5.87 6.35 6.02
N ILE A 135 6.73 6.44 7.04
CA ILE A 135 6.62 5.73 8.33
C ILE A 135 5.90 6.59 9.38
#